data_AF-A0A924AE82-F1
#
_entry.id   AF-A0A924AE82-F1
#
_cell.length_a   1.000
_cell.length_b   1.000
_cell.length_c   1.000
_cell.angle_alpha   90.00
_cell.angle_beta   90.00
_cell.angle_gamma   90.00
#
_symmetry.space_group_name_H-M   'P 1'
#
loop_
_entity.id
_entity.type
_entity.pdbx_description
1 polymer ?
#
loop_
_entity_poly.entity_id
_entity_poly.type
_entity_poly.pdbx_seq_one_letter_code
_entity_poly.pdbx_strand_id
1 'polypeptide(L)'
;MPLPTAKVTASSATGTPADRVPASYEAALQELEQLVSHIESGQMPLEQLLTGYQRGAELLGFCRERLQAVEGQIKVLDDGVLKPWTQE
;
A
#
# COMPACT_ATOMS: atom_id res chain seq x y z
N MET A 1 6.70 -46.23 33.38
CA MET A 1 7.27 -45.37 32.32
C MET A 1 6.23 -45.25 31.20
N PRO A 2 5.53 -44.12 31.06
CA PRO A 2 4.69 -43.85 29.89
C PRO A 2 5.44 -42.99 28.87
N LEU A 3 5.25 -43.30 27.57
CA LEU A 3 5.81 -42.56 26.42
C LEU A 3 5.11 -41.19 26.28
N PRO A 4 5.83 -40.12 25.87
CA PRO A 4 5.20 -38.87 25.46
C PRO A 4 4.69 -38.95 24.01
N THR A 5 3.42 -38.55 23.85
CA THR A 5 2.70 -38.33 22.59
C THR A 5 3.44 -37.38 21.65
N ALA A 6 3.55 -37.77 20.38
CA ALA A 6 4.01 -36.92 19.29
C ALA A 6 3.06 -35.73 19.10
N LYS A 7 3.56 -34.51 19.35
CA LYS A 7 2.90 -33.27 18.95
C LYS A 7 3.36 -32.92 17.53
N VAL A 8 2.65 -33.46 16.54
CA VAL A 8 2.66 -32.86 15.20
C VAL A 8 1.96 -31.51 15.35
N THR A 9 2.72 -30.43 15.20
CA THR A 9 2.16 -29.10 14.92
C THR A 9 2.75 -28.68 13.58
N ALA A 10 2.10 -29.17 12.53
CA ALA A 10 2.18 -28.60 11.21
C ALA A 10 1.24 -27.39 11.14
N SER A 11 1.70 -26.38 10.41
CA SER A 11 0.91 -25.36 9.71
C SER A 11 0.22 -24.28 10.54
N SER A 12 0.85 -23.10 10.53
CA SER A 12 0.15 -21.82 10.56
C SER A 12 0.72 -20.95 9.44
N ALA A 13 0.63 -21.44 8.20
CA ALA A 13 0.57 -20.56 7.04
C ALA A 13 -0.87 -20.05 6.95
N THR A 14 -1.16 -18.92 7.58
CA THR A 14 -2.43 -18.22 7.41
C THR A 14 -2.17 -16.74 7.35
N GLY A 15 -2.24 -16.21 6.13
CA GLY A 15 -2.14 -14.80 5.79
C GLY A 15 -2.69 -14.62 4.38
N THR A 16 -4.01 -14.55 4.30
CA THR A 16 -4.87 -14.36 3.12
C THR A 16 -4.35 -13.28 2.15
N PRO A 17 -4.43 -13.45 0.81
CA PRO A 17 -4.25 -12.35 -0.16
C PRO A 17 -5.50 -11.44 -0.17
N ALA A 18 -5.84 -10.89 0.99
CA ALA A 18 -6.97 -9.98 1.18
C ALA A 18 -6.44 -8.63 1.67
N ASP A 19 -5.94 -7.81 0.75
CA ASP A 19 -6.01 -6.37 0.91
C ASP A 19 -6.15 -5.72 -0.47
N ARG A 20 -7.42 -5.59 -0.89
CA ARG A 20 -7.79 -4.72 -2.00
C ARG A 20 -7.69 -3.30 -1.46
N VAL A 21 -6.76 -2.55 -2.02
CA VAL A 21 -6.50 -1.12 -1.75
C VAL A 21 -5.77 -0.88 -0.41
N PRO A 22 -4.54 -0.35 -0.45
CA PRO A 22 -3.77 -0.08 0.75
C PRO A 22 -4.47 0.93 1.66
N ALA A 23 -4.42 0.69 2.98
CA ALA A 23 -5.10 1.53 3.97
C ALA A 23 -4.51 2.96 4.07
N SER A 24 -3.24 3.16 3.72
CA SER A 24 -2.53 4.43 3.82
C SER A 24 -1.56 4.66 2.66
N TYR A 25 -1.15 5.92 2.46
CA TYR A 25 -0.14 6.27 1.46
C TYR A 25 1.18 5.52 1.70
N GLU A 26 1.65 5.45 2.94
CA GLU A 26 2.88 4.73 3.29
C GLU A 26 2.75 3.23 3.03
N ALA A 27 1.60 2.62 3.33
CA ALA A 27 1.36 1.22 3.03
C ALA A 27 1.37 0.95 1.51
N ALA A 28 0.75 1.85 0.73
CA ALA A 28 0.75 1.78 -0.73
C ALA A 28 2.17 1.87 -1.31
N LEU A 29 2.97 2.79 -0.77
CA LEU A 29 4.36 2.99 -1.17
C LEU A 29 5.21 1.76 -0.86
N GLN A 30 5.10 1.22 0.36
CA GLN A 30 5.86 0.05 0.78
C GLN A 30 5.51 -1.20 -0.06
N GLU A 31 4.23 -1.40 -0.40
CA GLU A 31 3.80 -2.48 -1.27
C GLU A 31 4.36 -2.31 -2.70
N LEU A 32 4.37 -1.08 -3.21
CA LEU A 32 4.94 -0.76 -4.52
C LEU A 32 6.44 -1.04 -4.56
N GLU A 33 7.20 -0.63 -3.54
CA GLU A 33 8.64 -0.88 -3.44
C GLU A 33 8.96 -2.38 -3.40
N GLN A 34 8.20 -3.15 -2.61
CA GLN A 34 8.34 -4.61 -2.56
C GLN A 34 8.06 -5.24 -3.92
N LEU A 35 6.98 -4.81 -4.59
CA LEU A 35 6.59 -5.32 -5.89
C LEU A 35 7.66 -5.04 -6.96
N VAL A 36 8.17 -3.81 -7.01
CA VAL A 36 9.25 -3.41 -7.92
C VAL A 36 10.51 -4.21 -7.62
N SER A 37 10.89 -4.37 -6.35
CA SER A 37 12.05 -5.18 -5.95
C SER A 37 11.94 -6.64 -6.40
N HIS A 38 10.74 -7.24 -6.33
CA HIS A 38 10.49 -8.59 -6.84
C HIS A 38 10.59 -8.68 -8.37
N ILE A 39 10.13 -7.67 -9.09
CA ILE A 39 10.22 -7.58 -10.55
C ILE A 39 11.69 -7.44 -10.97
N GLU A 40 12.44 -6.54 -10.35
CA GLU A 40 13.86 -6.28 -10.62
C GLU A 40 14.76 -7.47 -10.26
N SER A 41 14.39 -8.21 -9.22
CA SER A 41 15.10 -9.43 -8.81
C SER A 41 14.99 -10.57 -9.84
N GLY A 42 14.11 -10.46 -10.83
CA GLY A 42 13.91 -11.48 -11.86
C GLY A 42 13.34 -12.80 -11.32
N GLN A 43 12.86 -12.83 -10.08
CA GLN A 43 12.28 -14.01 -9.43
C GLN A 43 10.80 -14.21 -9.81
N MET A 44 10.20 -13.23 -10.49
CA MET A 44 8.80 -13.25 -10.87
C MET A 44 8.61 -13.94 -12.23
N PRO A 45 7.73 -14.96 -12.33
CA PRO A 45 7.43 -15.60 -13.61
C PRO A 45 6.68 -14.64 -14.53
N LEU A 46 6.81 -14.85 -15.85
CA LEU A 46 6.24 -13.98 -16.88
C LEU A 46 4.72 -13.78 -16.78
N GLU A 47 3.98 -14.79 -16.33
CA GLU A 47 2.54 -14.65 -16.08
C GLU A 47 2.23 -13.70 -14.92
N GLN A 48 3.08 -13.66 -13.89
CA GLN A 48 2.88 -12.78 -12.73
C GLN A 48 3.41 -11.37 -12.97
N LEU A 49 4.34 -11.18 -13.90
CA LEU A 49 4.86 -9.86 -14.28
C LEU A 49 3.74 -8.91 -14.73
N LEU A 50 2.79 -9.41 -15.52
CA LEU A 50 1.66 -8.60 -15.99
C LEU A 50 0.74 -8.18 -14.83
N THR A 51 0.45 -9.12 -13.92
CA THR A 51 -0.34 -8.86 -12.72
C THR A 51 0.37 -7.90 -11.77
N GLY A 52 1.68 -8.05 -11.57
CA GLY A 52 2.50 -7.15 -10.76
C GLY A 52 2.52 -5.74 -11.36
N TYR A 53 2.65 -5.62 -12.68
CA TYR A 53 2.61 -4.31 -13.33
C TYR A 53 1.24 -3.64 -13.17
N GLN A 54 0.15 -4.39 -13.32
CA GLN A 54 -1.21 -3.88 -13.14
C GLN A 54 -1.44 -3.42 -11.70
N ARG A 55 -1.03 -4.21 -10.71
CA ARG A 55 -1.10 -3.84 -9.29
C ARG A 55 -0.25 -2.60 -8.99
N GLY A 56 0.96 -2.51 -9.54
CA GLY A 56 1.82 -1.34 -9.40
C GLY A 56 1.17 -0.07 -9.94
N ALA A 57 0.48 -0.16 -11.08
CA ALA A 57 -0.26 0.96 -11.65
C ALA A 57 -1.43 1.42 -10.75
N GLU A 58 -2.15 0.48 -10.12
CA GLU A 58 -3.21 0.79 -9.16
C GLU A 58 -2.67 1.50 -7.91
N LEU A 59 -1.56 1.00 -7.36
CA LEU A 59 -0.88 1.59 -6.20
C LEU A 59 -0.40 3.02 -6.50
N LEU A 60 0.19 3.24 -7.67
CA LEU A 60 0.60 4.57 -8.14
C LEU A 60 -0.59 5.54 -8.27
N GLY A 61 -1.71 5.06 -8.82
CA GLY A 61 -2.95 5.82 -8.92
C GLY A 61 -3.45 6.27 -7.54
N PHE A 62 -3.48 5.34 -6.58
CA PHE A 62 -3.88 5.64 -5.21
C PHE A 62 -2.97 6.68 -4.54
N CYS A 63 -1.66 6.53 -4.68
CA CYS A 63 -0.70 7.50 -4.13
C CYS A 63 -0.93 8.91 -4.68
N ARG A 64 -1.18 9.03 -5.99
CA ARG A 64 -1.46 10.31 -6.64
C ARG A 64 -2.77 10.92 -6.18
N GLU A 65 -3.83 10.12 -6.05
CA GLU A 65 -5.14 10.59 -5.58
C GLU A 65 -5.05 11.11 -4.14
N ARG A 66 -4.30 10.44 -3.26
CA ARG A 66 -4.05 10.89 -1.89
C ARG A 66 -3.33 12.23 -1.84
N LEU A 67 -2.28 12.40 -2.65
CA LEU A 67 -1.57 13.67 -2.79
C LEU A 67 -2.52 14.79 -3.25
N GLN A 68 -3.30 14.54 -4.29
CA GLN A 68 -4.28 15.51 -4.80
C GLN A 68 -5.35 15.87 -3.77
N ALA A 69 -5.82 14.91 -2.98
CA ALA A 69 -6.78 15.16 -1.91
C ALA A 69 -6.20 16.07 -0.82
N VAL A 70 -4.95 15.84 -0.42
CA VAL A 70 -4.24 16.69 0.55
C VAL A 70 -3.98 18.08 -0.02
N GLU A 71 -3.51 18.18 -1.27
CA GLU A 71 -3.33 19.48 -1.95
C GLU A 71 -4.63 20.27 -2.04
N GLY A 72 -5.75 19.60 -2.34
CA GLY A 72 -7.08 20.21 -2.35
C GLY A 72 -7.51 20.72 -0.97
N GLN A 73 -7.28 19.94 0.09
CA GLN A 73 -7.56 20.37 1.46
C GLN A 73 -6.71 21.57 1.88
N ILE A 74 -5.43 21.61 1.51
CA ILE A 74 -4.54 22.74 1.78
C ILE A 74 -5.06 23.98 1.06
N LYS A 75 -5.45 23.89 -0.22
CA LYS A 75 -5.99 25.02 -0.97
C LYS A 75 -7.27 25.58 -0.34
N VAL A 76 -8.20 24.71 0.07
CA VAL A 76 -9.43 25.14 0.76
C VAL A 76 -9.10 25.84 2.08
N LEU A 77 -8.07 25.37 2.79
CA LEU A 77 -7.63 26.01 4.03
C LEU A 77 -6.97 27.37 3.78
N ASP A 78 -6.18 27.51 2.71
CA ASP A 78 -5.56 28.76 2.28
C ASP A 78 -6.60 29.79 1.82
N ASP A 79 -7.55 29.37 0.98
CA ASP A 79 -8.73 30.17 0.58
C ASP A 79 -9.62 30.55 1.79
N GLY A 80 -9.71 29.66 2.79
CA GLY A 80 -10.45 29.91 4.04
C GLY A 80 -9.71 30.82 5.03
N VAL A 81 -8.39 30.94 4.93
CA VAL A 81 -7.53 31.81 5.75
C VAL A 81 -7.36 33.21 5.13
N LEU A 82 -7.54 33.36 3.81
CA LEU A 82 -7.46 34.65 3.12
C LEU A 82 -8.75 35.49 3.27
N LYS A 83 -9.12 35.80 4.52
CA LYS A 83 -9.69 37.13 4.77
C LYS A 83 -8.50 38.08 4.94
N PRO A 84 -8.25 39.04 4.03
CA PRO A 84 -7.32 40.11 4.33
C PRO A 84 -7.86 40.77 5.59
N TRP A 85 -7.08 40.68 6.67
CA TRP A 85 -7.36 41.45 7.87
C TRP A 85 -7.11 42.90 7.48
N THR A 86 -8.15 43.58 6.99
CA THR A 86 -8.14 45.03 6.83
C THR A 86 -8.20 45.61 8.23
N GLN A 87 -7.02 45.88 8.79
CA GLN A 87 -6.87 46.79 9.92
C GLN A 87 -7.18 48.19 9.39
N GLU A 88 -8.29 48.76 9.86
CA GLU A 88 -8.63 50.17 9.69
C GLU A 88 -7.53 51.10 10.21
#